data_AF-A0A8H3AI59-F1
#
_entry.id   AF-A0A8H3AI59-F1
#
_cell.length_a   1.000
_cell.length_b   1.000
_cell.length_c   1.000
_cell.angle_alpha   90.00
_cell.angle_beta   90.00
_cell.angle_gamma   90.00
#
_symmetry.space_group_name_H-M   'P 1'
#
loop_
_entity.id
_entity.type
_entity.pdbx_description
1 polymer ?
#
loop_
_entity_poly.entity_id
_entity_poly.type
_entity_poly.pdbx_seq_one_letter_code
_entity_poly.pdbx_strand_id
1 'polypeptide(L)'
;MVLTLKDEDGRPYMIRIKQRGMEHYDPERVALMTEGPPPQPEGRKLEEIPTFMQPWKRFPLNFPDNSHLPIFGEKELFRGTSNTIALEFKNKGNDFFRRRKWWDAREAYIEAFEFGPDDPELVEVLWLNMAAANIELKYWPGVLGPAAKAITLNLKSIKGYFRAARALVHYERYEEATDCCKR
;
A
#
# COMPACT_ATOMS: atom_id res chain seq x y z
N MET A 1 11.00 -3.67 -12.56
CA MET A 1 12.21 -2.84 -12.42
C MET A 1 11.98 -1.48 -13.07
N VAL A 2 12.27 -0.38 -12.37
CA VAL A 2 12.17 0.98 -12.92
C VAL A 2 13.57 1.57 -13.02
N LEU A 3 13.90 2.15 -14.18
CA LEU A 3 15.17 2.82 -14.46
C LEU A 3 14.92 4.31 -14.65
N THR A 4 15.64 5.15 -13.89
CA THR A 4 15.62 6.61 -14.04
C THR A 4 16.74 7.05 -14.97
N LEU A 5 16.39 7.81 -16.01
CA LEU A 5 17.30 8.27 -17.05
C LEU A 5 17.04 9.75 -17.37
N LYS A 6 17.92 10.37 -18.15
CA LYS A 6 17.77 11.74 -18.66
C LYS A 6 17.90 11.74 -20.19
N ASP A 7 17.09 12.55 -20.87
CA ASP A 7 17.18 12.72 -22.33
C ASP A 7 18.33 13.66 -22.72
N GLU A 8 18.50 13.90 -24.02
CA GLU A 8 19.54 14.78 -24.56
C GLU A 8 19.43 16.22 -24.04
N ASP A 9 18.21 16.66 -23.69
CA ASP A 9 17.91 17.96 -23.10
C ASP A 9 18.03 17.96 -21.55
N GLY A 10 18.44 16.84 -20.94
CA GLY A 10 18.59 16.68 -19.50
C GLY A 10 17.28 16.46 -18.73
N ARG A 11 16.15 16.27 -19.41
CA ARG A 11 14.83 16.05 -18.78
C ARG A 11 14.70 14.61 -18.29
N PRO A 12 14.12 14.39 -17.09
CA PRO A 12 13.99 13.06 -16.53
C PRO A 12 12.93 12.24 -17.26
N TYR A 13 13.26 10.97 -17.50
CA TYR A 13 12.30 9.96 -17.93
C TYR A 13 12.57 8.64 -17.20
N MET A 14 11.54 7.81 -17.09
CA MET A 14 11.61 6.51 -16.43
C MET A 14 11.21 5.42 -17.41
N ILE A 15 11.99 4.34 -17.42
CA ILE A 15 11.63 3.11 -18.13
C ILE A 15 11.19 2.09 -17.09
N ARG A 16 9.91 1.72 -17.14
CA ARG A 16 9.40 0.56 -16.39
C ARG A 16 9.56 -0.68 -17.24
N ILE A 17 10.32 -1.64 -16.73
CA ILE A 17 10.38 -3.00 -17.24
C ILE A 17 9.48 -3.84 -16.34
N LYS A 18 8.31 -4.21 -16.86
CA LYS A 18 7.39 -5.10 -16.15
C LYS A 18 8.06 -6.46 -15.98
N GLN A 19 8.25 -6.85 -14.72
CA GLN A 19 8.75 -8.16 -14.32
C GLN A 19 7.64 -8.83 -13.53
N ARG A 20 7.33 -10.09 -13.85
CA ARG A 20 6.35 -10.86 -13.11
C ARG A 20 6.95 -11.39 -11.81
N GLY A 21 6.18 -11.35 -10.72
CA GLY A 21 6.51 -11.96 -9.43
C GLY A 21 6.64 -13.49 -9.52
N MET A 22 7.59 -14.04 -8.76
CA MET A 22 7.94 -15.46 -8.71
C MET A 22 6.93 -16.35 -7.95
N GLU A 23 5.90 -15.79 -7.32
CA GLU A 23 5.08 -16.50 -6.35
C GLU A 23 3.61 -16.64 -6.77
N HIS A 24 3.10 -17.87 -6.68
CA HIS A 24 1.70 -18.25 -6.92
C HIS A 24 0.81 -17.83 -5.74
N TYR A 25 -0.41 -17.35 -6.02
CA TYR A 25 -1.43 -17.10 -5.00
C TYR A 25 -1.83 -18.41 -4.34
N ASP A 26 -1.61 -18.52 -3.02
CA ASP A 26 -2.01 -19.65 -2.19
C ASP A 26 -2.96 -19.15 -1.08
N PRO A 27 -4.28 -19.36 -1.22
CA PRO A 27 -5.27 -18.84 -0.27
C PRO A 27 -5.11 -19.38 1.15
N GLU A 28 -4.54 -20.58 1.34
CA GLU A 28 -4.30 -21.14 2.68
C GLU A 28 -3.11 -20.46 3.37
N ARG A 29 -2.11 -20.02 2.60
CA ARG A 29 -0.97 -19.27 3.14
C ARG A 29 -1.29 -17.81 3.46
N VAL A 30 -2.20 -17.17 2.72
CA VAL A 30 -2.60 -15.74 2.93
C VAL A 30 -3.20 -15.54 4.33
N ALA A 31 -3.86 -16.55 4.88
CA ALA A 31 -4.48 -16.49 6.20
C ALA A 31 -3.46 -16.58 7.36
N LEU A 32 -2.19 -16.89 7.08
CA LEU A 32 -1.16 -17.01 8.10
C LEU A 32 -0.72 -15.62 8.59
N MET A 33 -0.77 -15.39 9.90
CA MET A 33 -0.37 -14.12 10.52
C MET A 33 1.16 -14.06 10.68
N THR A 34 1.91 -13.90 9.59
CA THR A 34 3.38 -13.99 9.58
C THR A 34 4.07 -12.63 9.49
N GLU A 35 3.45 -11.63 8.85
CA GLU A 35 4.03 -10.31 8.67
C GLU A 35 4.03 -9.51 9.99
N GLY A 36 5.11 -8.80 10.27
CA GLY A 36 5.16 -7.84 11.38
C GLY A 36 4.65 -6.47 10.95
N PRO A 37 4.31 -5.58 11.91
CA PRO A 37 4.05 -4.19 11.60
C PRO A 37 5.30 -3.50 11.01
N PRO A 38 5.13 -2.40 10.26
CA PRO A 38 6.26 -1.63 9.77
C PRO A 38 7.10 -1.09 10.93
N PRO A 39 8.42 -0.85 10.70
CA PRO A 39 9.27 -0.19 11.67
C PRO A 39 8.65 1.14 12.15
N GLN A 40 8.83 1.42 13.43
CA GLN A 40 8.33 2.64 14.05
C GLN A 40 9.39 3.75 14.02
N PRO A 41 9.00 5.04 13.98
CA PRO A 41 9.95 6.14 14.09
C PRO A 41 10.78 6.04 15.38
N GLU A 42 12.04 6.43 15.32
CA GLU A 42 12.95 6.39 16.46
C GLU A 42 12.43 7.24 17.63
N GLY A 43 12.63 6.76 18.86
CA GLY A 43 12.23 7.46 20.07
C GLY A 43 10.74 7.42 20.41
N ARG A 44 9.89 6.80 19.56
CA ARG A 44 8.46 6.60 19.85
C ARG A 44 8.28 5.68 21.06
N LYS A 45 7.49 6.11 22.04
CA LYS A 45 7.21 5.30 23.24
C LYS A 45 6.20 4.20 22.91
N LEU A 46 6.23 3.11 23.68
CA LEU A 46 5.36 1.95 23.44
C LEU A 46 3.87 2.28 23.55
N GLU A 47 3.51 3.21 24.44
CA GLU A 47 2.12 3.63 24.68
C GLU A 47 1.57 4.47 23.51
N GLU A 48 2.47 5.16 22.80
CA GLU A 48 2.14 5.96 21.63
C GLU A 48 1.93 5.08 20.40
N ILE A 49 2.46 3.86 20.37
CA ILE A 49 2.28 2.89 19.29
C ILE A 49 0.89 2.24 19.45
N PRO A 50 0.04 2.27 18.40
CA PRO A 50 -1.25 1.59 18.43
C PRO A 50 -1.07 0.12 18.76
N THR A 51 -1.97 -0.45 19.57
CA THR A 51 -1.81 -1.82 20.08
C THR A 51 -1.57 -2.83 18.96
N PHE A 52 -2.22 -2.65 17.80
CA PHE A 52 -2.06 -3.51 16.63
C PHE A 52 -0.71 -3.39 15.91
N MET A 53 0.02 -2.28 16.12
CA MET A 53 1.33 -2.00 15.52
C MET A 53 2.49 -2.30 16.47
N GLN A 54 2.23 -2.87 17.65
CA GLN A 54 3.29 -3.23 18.58
C GLN A 54 4.18 -4.36 18.01
N PRO A 55 5.49 -4.42 18.35
CA PRO A 55 6.45 -5.29 17.67
C PRO A 55 6.13 -6.79 17.67
N TRP A 56 5.40 -7.29 18.66
CA TRP A 56 4.99 -8.70 18.76
C TRP A 56 3.70 -9.02 18.01
N LYS A 57 2.99 -8.01 17.49
CA LYS A 57 1.79 -8.23 16.70
C LYS A 57 2.14 -8.78 15.33
N ARG A 58 1.15 -9.47 14.77
CA ARG A 58 1.23 -10.05 13.44
C ARG A 58 0.06 -9.61 12.59
N PHE A 59 0.38 -9.42 11.32
CA PHE A 59 -0.54 -9.13 10.23
C PHE A 59 -0.67 -10.38 9.37
N PRO A 60 -1.84 -10.55 8.74
CA PRO A 60 -2.04 -11.61 7.76
C PRO A 60 -1.03 -11.43 6.62
N LEU A 61 -0.52 -12.54 6.12
CA LEU A 61 0.41 -12.56 4.99
C LEU A 61 -0.27 -11.94 3.78
N ASN A 62 0.22 -10.79 3.35
CA ASN A 62 -0.36 -10.06 2.24
C ASN A 62 0.30 -10.54 0.95
N PHE A 63 -0.32 -11.51 0.28
CA PHE A 63 0.12 -11.85 -1.07
C PHE A 63 -0.27 -10.72 -2.02
N PRO A 64 0.68 -10.13 -2.76
CA PRO A 64 0.33 -9.35 -3.93
C PRO A 64 -0.41 -10.30 -4.89
N ASP A 65 -1.69 -10.02 -5.12
CA ASP A 65 -2.53 -10.79 -6.03
C ASP A 65 -1.99 -10.65 -7.47
N ASN A 66 -1.21 -11.64 -7.92
CA ASN A 66 -0.56 -11.68 -9.24
C ASN A 66 -1.48 -12.26 -10.36
N SER A 67 -2.80 -12.26 -10.15
CA SER A 67 -3.78 -13.13 -10.80
C SER A 67 -4.07 -12.93 -12.30
N HIS A 68 -3.45 -11.97 -13.01
CA HIS A 68 -3.77 -11.72 -14.44
C HIS A 68 -2.60 -11.58 -15.43
N LEU A 69 -1.35 -11.93 -15.06
CA LEU A 69 -0.19 -11.85 -15.97
C LEU A 69 -0.12 -13.06 -16.95
N PRO A 70 0.45 -12.92 -18.18
CA PRO A 70 1.90 -12.80 -18.30
C PRO A 70 2.31 -11.55 -19.06
N ILE A 71 3.23 -10.76 -18.49
CA ILE A 71 4.08 -9.91 -19.32
C ILE A 71 5.50 -9.93 -18.77
N PHE A 72 6.39 -10.50 -19.58
CA PHE A 72 7.83 -10.41 -19.40
C PHE A 72 8.38 -9.43 -20.43
N GLY A 73 9.06 -8.39 -19.96
CA GLY A 73 9.88 -7.54 -20.82
C GLY A 73 9.14 -6.45 -21.60
N GLU A 74 7.85 -6.21 -21.33
CA GLU A 74 7.20 -4.99 -21.81
C GLU A 74 7.88 -3.78 -21.16
N LYS A 75 8.32 -2.88 -22.03
CA LYS A 75 8.97 -1.63 -21.67
C LYS A 75 7.99 -0.51 -21.86
N GLU A 76 7.67 0.17 -20.79
CA GLU A 76 6.85 1.37 -20.82
C GLU A 76 7.74 2.56 -20.51
N LEU A 77 7.62 3.60 -21.34
CA LEU A 77 8.35 4.85 -21.19
C LEU A 77 7.43 5.89 -20.56
N PHE A 78 7.89 6.48 -19.46
CA PHE A 78 7.20 7.56 -18.76
C PHE A 78 8.07 8.81 -18.76
N ARG A 79 7.48 9.96 -19.09
CA ARG A 79 8.19 11.25 -19.04
C ARG A 79 7.88 11.91 -17.71
N GLY A 80 8.90 12.34 -16.98
CA GLY A 80 8.72 13.00 -15.68
C GLY A 80 9.59 12.40 -14.57
N THR A 81 9.43 12.97 -13.38
CA THR A 81 10.04 12.48 -12.14
C THR A 81 9.21 11.37 -11.51
N SER A 82 9.80 10.67 -10.55
CA SER A 82 9.13 9.65 -9.73
C SER A 82 7.76 10.12 -9.21
N ASN A 83 7.73 11.26 -8.51
CA ASN A 83 6.50 11.79 -7.92
C ASN A 83 5.46 12.17 -8.96
N THR A 84 5.88 12.73 -10.11
CA THR A 84 4.92 13.09 -11.17
C THR A 84 4.23 11.85 -11.75
N ILE A 85 5.00 10.80 -12.02
CA ILE A 85 4.47 9.55 -12.58
C ILE A 85 3.61 8.83 -11.54
N ALA A 86 4.07 8.73 -10.29
CA ALA A 86 3.29 8.16 -9.20
C ALA A 86 1.97 8.91 -8.95
N LEU A 87 1.96 10.24 -9.10
CA LEU A 87 0.75 11.06 -9.01
C LEU A 87 -0.25 10.74 -10.13
N GLU A 88 0.22 10.51 -11.36
CA GLU A 88 -0.62 10.06 -12.47
C GLU A 88 -1.30 8.72 -12.16
N PHE A 89 -0.53 7.74 -11.68
CA PHE A 89 -1.06 6.44 -11.27
C PHE A 89 -2.04 6.55 -10.09
N LYS A 90 -1.75 7.41 -9.11
CA LYS A 90 -2.68 7.72 -8.02
C LYS A 90 -3.99 8.32 -8.55
N ASN A 91 -3.93 9.21 -9.54
CA ASN A 91 -5.13 9.80 -10.14
C ASN A 91 -5.93 8.78 -10.98
N LYS A 92 -5.24 7.89 -11.70
CA LYS A 92 -5.83 6.73 -12.39
C LYS A 92 -6.55 5.80 -11.40
N GLY A 93 -5.90 5.45 -10.30
CA GLY A 93 -6.51 4.65 -9.24
C GLY A 93 -7.74 5.32 -8.63
N ASN A 94 -7.71 6.64 -8.42
CA ASN A 94 -8.87 7.39 -7.94
C ASN A 94 -10.04 7.35 -8.93
N ASP A 95 -9.79 7.43 -10.25
CA ASP A 95 -10.84 7.30 -11.26
C ASP A 95 -11.48 5.90 -11.24
N PHE A 96 -10.66 4.84 -11.18
CA PHE A 96 -11.18 3.48 -10.99
C PHE A 96 -11.98 3.32 -9.71
N PHE A 97 -11.51 3.91 -8.61
CA PHE A 97 -12.21 3.88 -7.33
C PHE A 97 -13.60 4.55 -7.43
N ARG A 98 -13.70 5.72 -8.06
CA ARG A 98 -15.01 6.39 -8.29
C ARG A 98 -15.96 5.54 -9.13
N ARG A 99 -15.42 4.77 -10.08
CA ARG A 99 -16.18 3.84 -10.94
C ARG A 99 -16.47 2.50 -10.28
N ARG A 100 -16.15 2.33 -8.99
CA ARG A 100 -16.30 1.07 -8.24
C ARG A 100 -15.48 -0.10 -8.78
N LYS A 101 -14.44 0.19 -9.56
CA LYS A 101 -13.47 -0.77 -10.05
C LYS A 101 -12.35 -0.93 -9.02
N TRP A 102 -12.68 -1.56 -7.90
CA TRP A 102 -11.82 -1.60 -6.71
C TRP A 102 -10.49 -2.32 -6.96
N TRP A 103 -10.54 -3.37 -7.78
CA TRP A 103 -9.38 -4.17 -8.15
C TRP A 103 -8.41 -3.35 -9.01
N ASP A 104 -8.90 -2.74 -10.10
CA ASP A 104 -8.11 -1.83 -10.94
C ASP A 104 -7.56 -0.62 -10.14
N ALA A 105 -8.34 -0.12 -9.18
CA ALA A 105 -7.89 0.98 -8.31
C ALA A 105 -6.71 0.56 -7.44
N ARG A 106 -6.81 -0.62 -6.79
CA ARG A 106 -5.74 -1.21 -5.97
C ARG A 106 -4.45 -1.36 -6.78
N GLU A 107 -4.54 -1.96 -7.96
CA GLU A 107 -3.36 -2.17 -8.81
C GLU A 107 -2.71 -0.85 -9.23
N ALA A 108 -3.50 0.15 -9.62
CA ALA A 108 -2.95 1.46 -9.97
C ALA A 108 -2.18 2.10 -8.79
N TYR A 109 -2.61 1.90 -7.53
CA TYR A 109 -1.86 2.37 -6.38
C TYR A 109 -0.58 1.56 -6.12
N ILE A 110 -0.59 0.25 -6.38
CA ILE A 110 0.62 -0.59 -6.30
C ILE A 110 1.63 -0.16 -7.37
N GLU A 111 1.18 0.02 -8.61
CA GLU A 111 1.99 0.49 -9.73
C GLU A 111 2.63 1.86 -9.43
N ALA A 112 1.92 2.76 -8.74
CA ALA A 112 2.49 4.03 -8.31
C ALA A 112 3.74 3.87 -7.42
N PHE A 113 3.76 2.85 -6.54
CA PHE A 113 4.91 2.59 -5.67
C PHE A 113 6.12 2.04 -6.42
N GLU A 114 5.94 1.40 -7.58
CA GLU A 114 7.05 0.87 -8.38
C GLU A 114 8.01 1.95 -8.87
N PHE A 115 7.52 3.19 -9.03
CA PHE A 115 8.32 4.33 -9.44
C PHE A 115 9.16 4.93 -8.29
N GLY A 116 8.90 4.49 -7.04
CA GLY A 116 9.62 4.95 -5.85
C GLY A 116 9.39 6.43 -5.54
N PRO A 117 8.13 6.89 -5.35
CA PRO A 117 7.87 8.26 -4.93
C PRO A 117 8.51 8.52 -3.56
N ASP A 118 9.11 9.70 -3.41
CA ASP A 118 9.78 10.15 -2.17
C ASP A 118 9.01 11.28 -1.45
N ASP A 119 7.95 11.82 -2.07
CA ASP A 119 7.04 12.76 -1.44
C ASP A 119 6.22 12.06 -0.33
N PRO A 120 6.42 12.40 0.96
CA PRO A 120 5.74 11.73 2.07
C PRO A 120 4.22 11.86 2.02
N GLU A 121 3.68 12.98 1.53
CA GLU A 121 2.23 13.20 1.45
C GLU A 121 1.62 12.29 0.38
N LEU A 122 2.26 12.18 -0.78
CA LEU A 122 1.84 11.28 -1.85
C LEU A 122 1.92 9.82 -1.39
N VAL A 123 3.01 9.43 -0.74
CA VAL A 123 3.23 8.07 -0.21
C VAL A 123 2.16 7.72 0.84
N GLU A 124 1.85 8.64 1.77
CA GLU A 124 0.76 8.45 2.74
C GLU A 124 -0.58 8.21 2.02
N VAL A 125 -0.93 9.09 1.07
CA VAL A 125 -2.20 9.00 0.33
C VAL A 125 -2.31 7.69 -0.46
N LEU A 126 -1.22 7.21 -1.06
CA LEU A 126 -1.19 5.93 -1.77
C LEU A 126 -1.48 4.75 -0.84
N TRP A 127 -0.84 4.68 0.34
CA TRP A 127 -1.12 3.63 1.32
C TRP A 127 -2.56 3.67 1.84
N LEU A 128 -3.05 4.88 2.12
CA LEU A 128 -4.42 5.13 2.52
C LEU A 128 -5.42 4.64 1.46
N ASN A 129 -5.21 5.00 0.21
CA ASN A 129 -6.09 4.62 -0.88
C ASN A 129 -6.05 3.11 -1.17
N MET A 130 -4.88 2.48 -1.07
CA MET A 130 -4.74 1.03 -1.16
C MET A 130 -5.53 0.32 -0.06
N ALA A 131 -5.41 0.76 1.19
CA ALA A 131 -6.22 0.23 2.29
C ALA A 131 -7.73 0.39 2.03
N ALA A 132 -8.15 1.52 1.45
CA ALA A 132 -9.54 1.75 1.09
C ALA A 132 -10.04 0.76 0.03
N ALA A 133 -9.26 0.60 -1.05
CA ALA A 133 -9.60 -0.33 -2.14
C ALA A 133 -9.68 -1.78 -1.63
N ASN A 134 -8.75 -2.19 -0.78
CA ASN A 134 -8.76 -3.52 -0.16
C ASN A 134 -9.99 -3.75 0.73
N ILE A 135 -10.45 -2.74 1.46
CA ILE A 135 -11.68 -2.84 2.24
C ILE A 135 -12.91 -2.99 1.32
N GLU A 136 -13.02 -2.21 0.25
CA GLU A 136 -14.15 -2.31 -0.70
C GLU A 136 -14.14 -3.66 -1.44
N LEU A 137 -12.95 -4.23 -1.69
CA LEU A 137 -12.78 -5.59 -2.20
C LEU A 137 -13.13 -6.68 -1.18
N LYS A 138 -13.27 -6.32 0.11
CA LYS A 138 -13.29 -7.27 1.25
C LYS A 138 -12.03 -8.15 1.30
N TYR A 139 -10.93 -7.66 0.74
CA TYR A 139 -9.61 -8.29 0.82
C TYR A 139 -8.91 -7.82 2.09
N TRP A 140 -9.32 -8.38 3.23
CA TRP A 140 -8.83 -8.00 4.55
C TRP A 140 -7.32 -8.21 4.78
N PRO A 141 -6.66 -9.25 4.22
CA PRO A 141 -5.23 -9.45 4.39
C PRO A 141 -4.39 -8.25 3.94
N GLY A 142 -4.85 -7.53 2.93
CA GLY A 142 -4.18 -6.33 2.41
C GLY A 142 -4.50 -5.02 3.14
N VAL A 143 -5.25 -5.01 4.24
CA VAL A 143 -5.69 -3.73 4.86
C VAL A 143 -4.74 -3.25 5.95
N LEU A 144 -4.35 -4.13 6.90
CA LEU A 144 -3.58 -3.73 8.08
C LEU A 144 -2.19 -3.21 7.73
N GLY A 145 -1.49 -3.84 6.78
CA GLY A 145 -0.16 -3.42 6.33
C GLY A 145 -0.15 -1.99 5.79
N PRO A 146 -0.93 -1.67 4.73
CA PRO A 146 -1.05 -0.31 4.21
C PRO A 146 -1.54 0.71 5.24
N ALA A 147 -2.53 0.36 6.08
CA ALA A 147 -2.99 1.26 7.14
C ALA A 147 -1.88 1.59 8.15
N ALA A 148 -1.12 0.58 8.59
CA ALA A 148 0.00 0.77 9.50
C ALA A 148 1.11 1.62 8.87
N LYS A 149 1.44 1.41 7.58
CA LYS A 149 2.44 2.22 6.87
C LYS A 149 2.01 3.68 6.77
N ALA A 150 0.74 3.95 6.48
CA ALA A 150 0.20 5.31 6.48
C ALA A 150 0.28 5.96 7.86
N ILE A 151 -0.06 5.23 8.94
CA ILE A 151 0.04 5.73 10.32
C ILE A 151 1.49 6.00 10.71
N THR A 152 2.46 5.17 10.31
CA THR A 152 3.88 5.42 10.57
C THR A 152 4.36 6.72 9.92
N LEU A 153 3.90 7.03 8.70
CA LEU A 153 4.22 8.28 8.00
C LEU A 153 3.55 9.50 8.64
N ASN A 154 2.28 9.35 9.02
CA ASN A 154 1.49 10.39 9.66
C ASN A 154 0.76 9.83 10.88
N LEU A 155 1.35 10.08 12.05
CA LEU A 155 0.84 9.58 13.34
C LEU A 155 -0.56 10.12 13.69
N LYS A 156 -1.07 11.12 12.98
CA LYS A 156 -2.39 11.72 13.18
C LYS A 156 -3.39 11.34 12.07
N SER A 157 -3.07 10.32 11.26
CA SER A 157 -3.88 9.94 10.12
C SER A 157 -5.19 9.25 10.55
N ILE A 158 -6.25 10.04 10.75
CA ILE A 158 -7.61 9.56 11.10
C ILE A 158 -8.07 8.48 10.12
N LYS A 159 -7.78 8.65 8.82
CA LYS A 159 -8.13 7.68 7.78
C LYS A 159 -7.35 6.37 7.92
N GLY A 160 -6.10 6.42 8.38
CA GLY A 160 -5.30 5.23 8.67
C GLY A 160 -5.92 4.44 9.82
N TYR A 161 -6.18 5.12 10.94
CA TYR A 161 -6.81 4.52 12.13
C TYR A 161 -8.18 3.92 11.84
N PHE A 162 -9.05 4.66 11.13
CA PHE A 162 -10.37 4.16 10.74
C PHE A 162 -10.30 2.87 9.91
N ARG A 163 -9.38 2.80 8.94
CA ARG A 163 -9.22 1.62 8.08
C ARG A 163 -8.63 0.43 8.83
N ALA A 164 -7.67 0.68 9.72
CA ALA A 164 -7.15 -0.34 10.63
C ALA A 164 -8.26 -0.89 11.54
N ALA A 165 -9.05 -0.01 12.18
CA ALA A 165 -10.18 -0.40 13.03
C ALA A 165 -11.19 -1.28 12.29
N ARG A 166 -11.55 -0.94 11.04
CA ARG A 166 -12.45 -1.77 10.21
C ARG A 166 -11.91 -3.19 9.99
N ALA A 167 -10.62 -3.32 9.68
CA ALA A 167 -10.00 -4.64 9.51
C ALA A 167 -9.90 -5.40 10.85
N LEU A 168 -9.56 -4.71 11.95
CA LEU A 168 -9.47 -5.34 13.27
C LEU A 168 -10.83 -5.86 13.74
N VAL A 169 -11.94 -5.15 13.44
CA VAL A 169 -13.30 -5.66 13.68
C VAL A 169 -13.57 -6.93 12.87
N HIS A 170 -13.16 -6.98 11.61
CA HIS A 170 -13.30 -8.19 10.79
C HIS A 170 -12.53 -9.38 11.39
N TYR A 171 -11.35 -9.14 11.96
CA TYR A 171 -10.54 -10.15 12.66
C TYR A 171 -10.94 -10.36 14.13
N GLU A 172 -12.04 -9.77 14.59
CA GLU A 172 -12.54 -9.87 15.97
C GLU A 172 -11.52 -9.40 17.04
N ARG A 173 -10.56 -8.55 16.65
CA ARG A 173 -9.55 -7.91 17.52
C ARG A 173 -10.11 -6.61 18.10
N TYR A 174 -11.20 -6.71 18.87
CA TYR A 174 -12.01 -5.56 19.30
C TYR A 174 -11.27 -4.57 20.22
N GLU A 175 -10.40 -5.05 21.10
CA GLU A 175 -9.59 -4.18 21.97
C GLU A 175 -8.68 -3.27 21.15
N GLU A 176 -8.05 -3.84 20.12
CA GLU A 176 -7.14 -3.12 19.23
C GLU A 176 -7.90 -2.16 18.30
N ALA A 177 -9.10 -2.56 17.86
CA ALA A 177 -9.99 -1.67 17.11
C ALA A 177 -10.40 -0.46 17.96
N THR A 178 -10.70 -0.69 19.24
CA THR A 178 -11.07 0.36 20.19
C THR A 178 -9.91 1.32 20.45
N ASP A 179 -8.68 0.81 20.58
CA ASP A 179 -7.47 1.65 20.66
C ASP A 179 -7.33 2.54 19.41
N CYS A 180 -7.55 2.00 18.21
CA CYS A 180 -7.54 2.79 16.98
C CYS A 180 -8.60 3.89 16.97
N CYS A 181 -9.80 3.65 17.50
CA CYS A 181 -10.88 4.64 17.54
C CYS A 181 -10.64 5.77 18.56
N LYS A 182 -9.73 5.59 19.52
CA LYS A 182 -9.41 6.59 20.56
C LYS A 182 -8.29 7.55 20.16
N ARG A 183 -7.61 7.30 19.04
CA ARG A 183 -6.45 8.05 18.55
C ARG A 183 -6.87 9.01 17.43
#